data_AF-A0A5J4QE90-F1
#
_entry.id   AF-A0A5J4QE90-F1
#
_cell.length_a   1.000
_cell.length_b   1.000
_cell.length_c   1.000
_cell.angle_alpha   90.00
_cell.angle_beta   90.00
_cell.angle_gamma   90.00
#
_symmetry.space_group_name_H-M   'P 1'
#
loop_
_entity.id
_entity.type
_entity.pdbx_description
1 polymer ?
#
loop_
_entity_poly.entity_id
_entity_poly.type
_entity_poly.pdbx_seq_one_letter_code
_entity_poly.pdbx_strand_id
1 'polypeptide(L)' 'MNIDFPPPSGGIYNNAGSSRQLVNYMEHEDMERIERGLFAEGFFNLTHDGIYKAEVIQKMDTNIGQLMKTDANFTPFM' A
#
# COMPACT_ATOMS: atom_id res chain seq x y z
N MET A 1 -2.21 -2.34 -15.02
CA MET A 1 -0.78 -2.12 -14.66
C MET A 1 -0.18 -3.46 -14.28
N ASN A 2 0.95 -3.88 -14.84
CA ASN A 2 1.64 -5.09 -14.39
C ASN A 2 2.59 -4.73 -13.24
N ILE A 3 2.42 -5.33 -12.06
CA ILE A 3 3.33 -5.11 -10.92
C ILE A 3 4.37 -6.22 -10.96
N ASP A 4 5.60 -5.84 -11.29
CA ASP A 4 6.76 -6.73 -11.20
C ASP A 4 7.28 -6.71 -9.76
N PHE A 5 6.98 -7.77 -9.01
CA PHE A 5 7.51 -7.92 -7.66
C PHE A 5 8.94 -8.44 -7.77
N PRO A 6 9.92 -7.79 -7.14
CA PRO A 6 11.26 -8.34 -7.08
C PRO A 6 11.20 -9.74 -6.48
N PRO A 7 11.96 -10.71 -7.05
CA PRO A 7 11.95 -12.07 -6.56
C PRO A 7 12.36 -12.09 -5.08
N PRO A 8 11.71 -12.93 -4.25
CA PRO A 8 11.97 -12.95 -2.82
C PRO A 8 13.41 -13.39 -2.55
N SER A 9 14.11 -12.70 -1.66
CA SER A 9 15.44 -13.14 -1.23
C SER A 9 15.27 -14.29 -0.23
N GLY A 10 15.64 -15.51 -0.65
CA GLY A 10 15.51 -16.71 0.19
C GLY A 10 14.07 -17.18 0.40
N GLY A 11 13.14 -16.85 -0.50
CA GLY A 11 11.73 -17.27 -0.40
C GLY A 11 10.88 -16.41 0.55
N ILE A 12 11.49 -15.41 1.20
CA ILE A 12 10.79 -14.42 2.01
C ILE A 12 10.69 -13.14 1.20
N TYR A 13 9.46 -12.71 0.91
CA TYR A 13 9.22 -11.35 0.41
C TYR A 13 9.53 -10.39 1.55
N ASN A 14 10.56 -9.56 1.40
CA ASN A 14 10.81 -8.51 2.36
C ASN A 14 9.89 -7.32 2.04
N ASN A 15 9.40 -6.65 3.08
CA ASN A 15 8.64 -5.40 2.91
C ASN A 15 9.58 -4.21 2.61
N ALA A 16 10.69 -4.43 1.90
CA ALA A 16 11.68 -3.39 1.63
C ALA A 16 11.25 -2.53 0.44
N GLY A 17 11.54 -1.23 0.51
CA GLY A 17 11.19 -0.27 -0.55
C GLY A 17 9.86 0.45 -0.29
N SER A 18 9.44 1.26 -1.25
CA SER A 18 8.27 2.12 -1.11
C SER A 18 6.98 1.41 -1.55
N SER A 19 5.90 1.63 -0.80
CA SER A 19 4.53 1.23 -1.13
C SER A 19 3.94 1.95 -2.35
N ARG A 20 4.67 2.87 -3.00
CA ARG A 20 4.24 3.60 -4.22
C ARG A 20 3.64 2.71 -5.30
N GLN A 21 4.25 1.56 -5.59
CA GLN A 21 3.76 0.66 -6.64
C GLN A 21 2.38 0.09 -6.30
N LEU A 22 2.18 -0.32 -5.04
CA LEU A 22 0.88 -0.80 -4.55
C LEU A 22 -0.19 0.29 -4.66
N VAL A 23 0.14 1.50 -4.21
CA VAL A 23 -0.77 2.64 -4.20
C VAL A 23 -1.13 3.08 -5.64
N ASN A 24 -0.18 3.02 -6.58
CA ASN A 24 -0.46 3.28 -8.00
C ASN A 24 -1.37 2.21 -8.64
N TYR A 25 -1.23 0.96 -8.23
CA TYR A 25 -2.10 -0.10 -8.70
C TYR A 25 -3.55 0.09 -8.24
N MET A 26 -3.76 0.46 -6.98
CA MET A 26 -5.11 0.76 -6.45
C MET A 26 -5.80 1.89 -7.24
N GLU A 27 -5.07 2.96 -7.54
CA GLU A 27 -5.59 4.07 -8.37
C GLU A 27 -5.96 3.61 -9.79
N HIS A 28 -5.15 2.72 -10.37
CA HIS A 28 -5.44 2.15 -11.68
C HIS A 28 -6.70 1.29 -11.69
N GLU A 29 -6.91 0.44 -10.69
CA GLU A 29 -8.13 -0.36 -10.54
C GLU A 29 -9.39 0.51 -10.40
N ASP A 30 -9.30 1.62 -9.66
CA ASP A 30 -10.41 2.57 -9.58
C ASP A 30 -10.72 3.22 -10.92
N MET A 31 -9.71 3.60 -11.69
CA MET A 31 -9.91 4.12 -13.05
C MET A 31 -10.61 3.10 -13.94
N GLU A 32 -10.19 1.82 -13.92
CA GLU A 32 -10.87 0.77 -14.71
C GLU A 32 -12.33 0.55 -14.29
N ARG A 33 -12.64 0.68 -12.99
CA ARG A 33 -14.02 0.56 -12.47
C ARG A 33 -14.88 1.75 -12.90
N ILE A 34 -14.32 2.96 -12.87
CA ILE A 34 -14.98 4.18 -13.35
C ILE A 34 -15.28 4.06 -14.84
N GLU A 35 -14.32 3.62 -15.65
CA GLU A 35 -14.51 3.39 -17.09
C GLU A 35 -15.64 2.39 -17.38
N ARG A 36 -15.81 1.38 -16.53
CA ARG A 36 -16.88 0.37 -16.65
C ARG A 36 -18.21 0.81 -16.03
N GLY A 37 -18.29 1.99 -15.43
CA GLY A 37 -19.49 2.51 -14.78
C GLY A 37 -19.89 1.78 -13.49
N LEU A 38 -18.96 1.07 -12.85
CA LEU A 38 -19.21 0.23 -11.67
C LEU A 38 -18.86 0.91 -10.34
N PHE A 39 -18.75 2.25 -10.32
CA PHE A 39 -18.17 2.95 -9.18
C PHE A 39 -19.15 3.11 -8.01
N ALA A 40 -18.74 2.65 -6.83
CA ALA A 40 -19.44 2.85 -5.56
C ALA A 40 -18.63 3.77 -4.61
N GLU A 41 -17.36 3.43 -4.38
CA GLU A 41 -16.40 4.20 -3.58
C GLU A 41 -14.98 3.84 -4.02
N GLY A 42 -14.10 4.84 -4.11
CA GLY A 42 -12.70 4.67 -4.53
C GLY A 42 -11.76 4.51 -3.35
N PHE A 43 -10.59 3.92 -3.58
CA PHE A 43 -9.53 3.76 -2.58
C PHE A 43 -8.98 5.09 -2.06
N PHE A 44 -8.94 6.11 -2.92
CA PHE A 44 -8.45 7.45 -2.56
C PHE A 44 -9.50 8.50 -2.90
N ASN A 45 -9.59 9.52 -2.05
CA ASN A 45 -10.53 10.61 -2.24
C ASN A 45 -9.86 11.92 -1.83
N LEU A 46 -9.92 12.94 -2.68
CA LEU A 46 -9.31 14.26 -2.44
C LEU A 46 -10.22 15.23 -1.66
N THR A 47 -11.42 14.78 -1.25
CA THR A 47 -12.29 15.56 -0.36
C THR A 47 -11.63 15.78 1.00
N HIS A 48 -12.10 16.78 1.74
CA HIS A 48 -11.53 17.22 3.02
C HIS A 48 -11.32 16.08 4.03
N ASP A 49 -12.23 15.10 4.05
CA ASP A 49 -12.16 13.93 4.95
C ASP A 49 -11.73 12.65 4.21
N GLY A 50 -11.27 12.78 2.97
CA GLY A 50 -10.83 11.69 2.12
C GLY A 50 -9.39 11.27 2.39
N ILE A 51 -9.07 10.04 2.01
CA ILE A 51 -7.72 9.48 2.19
C ILE A 51 -6.82 9.91 1.03
N TYR A 52 -5.76 10.65 1.35
CA TYR A 52 -4.77 11.09 0.36
C TYR A 52 -3.75 10.01 0.06
N LYS A 53 -3.46 9.83 -1.23
CA LYS A 53 -2.44 8.92 -1.77
C LYS A 53 -1.08 9.06 -1.08
N ALA A 54 -0.60 10.30 -0.96
CA ALA A 54 0.70 10.60 -0.35
C ALA A 54 0.74 10.24 1.15
N GLU A 55 -0.38 10.42 1.86
CA GLU A 55 -0.48 10.07 3.27
C GLU A 55 -0.42 8.56 3.50
N VAL A 56 -1.10 7.78 2.64
CA VAL A 56 -1.05 6.32 2.68
C VAL A 56 0.37 5.81 2.45
N ILE A 57 1.05 6.31 1.41
CA ILE A 57 2.45 5.95 1.12
C ILE A 57 3.33 6.26 2.33
N GLN A 58 3.22 7.48 2.88
CA GLN A 58 4.04 7.91 4.01
C GLN A 58 3.83 7.02 5.24
N LYS A 59 2.57 6.75 5.60
CA LYS A 59 2.22 5.94 6.78
C LYS A 59 2.69 4.49 6.61
N MET A 60 2.50 3.90 5.43
CA MET A 60 2.93 2.53 5.13
C MET A 60 4.46 2.40 5.14
N ASP A 61 5.16 3.29 4.45
CA ASP A 61 6.63 3.28 4.37
C ASP A 61 7.25 3.52 5.76
N THR A 62 6.65 4.37 6.58
CA THR A 62 7.11 4.63 7.96
C THR A 62 6.87 3.42 8.88
N ASN A 63 5.72 2.74 8.75
CA ASN A 63 5.41 1.55 9.55
C ASN A 63 6.37 0.38 9.23
N ILE A 64 6.72 0.19 7.95
CA ILE A 64 7.79 -0.74 7.53
C ILE A 64 9.11 -0.41 8.23
N GLY A 65 9.47 0.87 8.28
CA GLY A 65 10.65 1.35 9.00
C GLY A 65 10.59 1.14 10.52
N GLN A 66 9.40 0.95 11.11
CA GLN A 66 9.23 0.61 12.53
C GLN A 66 9.38 -0.90 12.77
N LEU A 67 8.83 -1.75 11.88
CA LEU A 67 8.99 -3.22 11.92
C LEU A 67 10.46 -3.67 11.83
N MET A 68 11.32 -2.89 11.17
CA MET A 68 12.76 -3.15 11.07
C MET A 68 13.57 -2.70 12.31
N LYS A 69 12.94 -2.05 13.30
CA LYS A 69 13.60 -1.69 14.56
C LYS A 69 13.46 -2.86 15.54
N THR A 70 14.50 -3.13 16.33
CA THR A 70 14.55 -4.19 17.35
C THR A 70 13.43 -4.13 18.40
N ASP A 71 12.76 -2.98 18.52
CA ASP A 71 11.66 -2.74 19.46
C ASP A 71 10.27 -2.85 18.82
N ALA A 72 10.17 -3.43 17.62
CA ALA A 72 8.87 -3.78 17.05
C ALA A 72 8.18 -4.81 17.95
N ASN A 73 7.32 -4.32 18.85
CA ASN A 73 6.55 -5.14 19.80
C ASN A 73 5.52 -5.98 19.03
N PHE A 74 5.96 -7.08 18.43
CA PHE A 74 5.08 -8.20 18.13
C PHE A 74 4.78 -8.88 19.46
N THR A 75 3.60 -8.64 20.02
CA THR A 75 3.05 -9.49 21.08
C THR A 75 2.28 -10.62 20.40
N PRO A 76 2.86 -11.81 20.20
CA PRO A 76 2.07 -12.99 19.90
C PRO A 76 1.25 -13.29 21.16
N PHE A 77 -0.07 -13.19 21.05
CA PHE A 77 -0.93 -13.83 22.04
C PHE A 77 -0.71 -15.35 21.87
N MET A 78 -0.04 -15.96 22.85
CA MET A 78 -0.05 -17.41 23.09
C MET A 78 -1.44 -17.85 23.56
#